data_AF-A0A6P6GHJ8-F1
#
_entry.id   AF-A0A6P6GHJ8-F1
#
_cell.length_a   1.000
_cell.length_b   1.000
_cell.length_c   1.000
_cell.angle_alpha   90.00
_cell.angle_beta   90.00
_cell.angle_gamma   90.00
#
_symmetry.space_group_name_H-M   'P 1'
#
loop_
_entity.id
_entity.type
_entity.pdbx_description
1 polymer ?
#
loop_
_entity_poly.entity_id
_entity_poly.type
_entity_poly.pdbx_seq_one_letter_code
_entity_poly.pdbx_strand_id
1 'polypeptide(L)'
;MDFPQNPLANSPSSSSSSTSSMTTTPNPNGTGAVAASTTDDPMHSWWESISKARSRIHSLSSILDPSVSPSLSSLADSDRPALSLLSSPDAYAAVCSSLSSPLSGSGSDPLCHWLYDTFLSSDPHLRLVVHSFIPLLSGTYLSRIHSLSSDSPSLPSLAGFEAVLLALYSAETKARAGKPLVVSVPDLSQPSLYHAPLNKPNSQSPTHATQSRPSVGVLSPPLEPQIAVKSTKRACIVGVALDSYYKQISQMPAWSKHDFCLFAASWAGQDCSCQHQLDD
;
A
#
# COMPACT_ATOMS: atom_id res chain seq x y z
N MET A 1 -4.37 -58.74 -26.22
CA MET A 1 -5.21 -57.79 -25.48
C MET A 1 -4.83 -57.86 -24.02
N ASP A 2 -5.03 -56.75 -23.32
CA ASP A 2 -5.08 -56.64 -21.85
C ASP A 2 -3.77 -56.52 -21.08
N PHE A 3 -3.50 -55.25 -20.77
CA PHE A 3 -2.72 -54.76 -19.64
C PHE A 3 -3.31 -55.25 -18.31
N PRO A 4 -2.50 -55.58 -17.31
CA PRO A 4 -3.01 -55.73 -15.95
C PRO A 4 -3.31 -54.34 -15.36
N GLN A 5 -4.60 -54.04 -15.23
CA GLN A 5 -5.17 -53.02 -14.37
C GLN A 5 -5.02 -53.42 -12.90
N ASN A 6 -4.58 -52.48 -12.06
CA ASN A 6 -4.81 -52.51 -10.62
C ASN A 6 -5.83 -51.40 -10.29
N PRO A 7 -6.89 -51.66 -9.50
CA PRO A 7 -7.96 -50.70 -9.28
C PRO A 7 -7.71 -49.77 -8.09
N LEU A 8 -8.07 -48.50 -8.30
CA LEU A 8 -8.76 -47.58 -7.38
C LEU A 8 -8.34 -47.59 -5.90
N ALA A 9 -7.42 -46.69 -5.57
CA ALA A 9 -7.30 -46.14 -4.22
C ALA A 9 -8.26 -44.94 -4.06
N ASN A 10 -9.32 -45.16 -3.28
CA ASN A 10 -10.16 -44.12 -2.69
C ASN A 10 -9.33 -43.27 -1.70
N SER A 11 -9.38 -41.96 -1.86
CA SER A 11 -9.11 -41.01 -0.76
C SER A 11 -10.41 -40.80 0.00
N PRO A 12 -10.39 -40.79 1.34
CA PRO A 12 -10.45 -39.48 2.01
C PRO A 12 -9.65 -39.38 3.31
N SER A 13 -9.18 -38.15 3.54
CA SER A 13 -9.18 -37.42 4.83
C SER A 13 -8.40 -37.94 6.04
N SER A 14 -7.82 -36.93 6.73
CA SER A 14 -7.59 -36.81 8.18
C SER A 14 -6.16 -37.10 8.68
N SER A 15 -5.42 -35.99 8.82
CA SER A 15 -4.70 -35.56 10.02
C SER A 15 -4.56 -36.55 11.18
N SER A 16 -3.31 -36.82 11.58
CA SER A 16 -2.93 -36.94 12.99
C SER A 16 -1.43 -36.69 13.18
N SER A 17 -1.12 -35.55 13.78
CA SER A 17 0.17 -35.16 14.33
C SER A 17 0.54 -36.04 15.53
N SER A 18 1.71 -36.67 15.49
CA SER A 18 2.29 -37.38 16.63
C SER A 18 3.04 -36.41 17.54
N THR A 19 2.55 -36.27 18.77
CA THR A 19 3.20 -35.55 19.87
C THR A 19 4.26 -36.46 20.50
N SER A 20 5.52 -36.04 20.49
CA SER A 20 6.58 -36.65 21.29
C SER A 20 6.87 -35.76 22.49
N SER A 21 6.37 -36.20 23.65
CA SER A 21 6.66 -35.69 24.97
C SER A 21 8.13 -35.86 25.34
N MET A 22 8.78 -34.78 25.80
CA MET A 22 9.95 -34.91 26.65
C MET A 22 9.75 -34.19 27.98
N THR A 23 10.16 -34.93 29.00
CA THR A 23 10.00 -34.81 30.43
C THR A 23 10.68 -33.60 31.05
N THR A 24 9.98 -33.05 32.04
CA THR A 24 10.38 -32.00 32.97
C THR A 24 11.41 -32.46 34.00
N THR A 25 12.40 -31.62 34.28
CA THR A 25 13.08 -31.54 35.59
C THR A 25 13.00 -30.09 36.09
N PRO A 26 12.61 -29.82 37.36
CA PRO A 26 12.49 -28.46 37.86
C PRO A 26 13.79 -28.03 38.57
N ASN A 27 14.27 -26.83 38.27
CA ASN A 27 15.26 -26.14 39.09
C ASN A 27 14.57 -24.94 39.77
N PRO A 28 14.59 -24.81 41.11
CA PRO A 28 13.91 -23.73 41.81
C PRO A 28 14.90 -22.63 42.19
N ASN A 29 14.88 -21.49 41.48
CA ASN A 29 15.13 -20.17 42.06
C ASN A 29 15.17 -19.11 40.96
N GLY A 30 14.37 -18.05 41.12
CA GLY A 30 14.52 -16.84 40.31
C GLY A 30 13.20 -16.12 40.13
N THR A 31 12.80 -15.37 41.16
CA THR A 31 12.12 -14.06 41.09
C THR A 31 11.23 -13.80 39.87
N GLY A 32 9.93 -13.74 40.13
CA GLY A 32 8.89 -13.40 39.16
C GLY A 32 9.19 -12.13 38.38
N ALA A 33 9.21 -12.31 37.05
CA ALA A 33 8.69 -11.33 36.12
C ALA A 33 7.64 -12.07 35.31
N VAL A 34 6.38 -11.75 35.56
CA VAL A 34 5.26 -12.19 34.72
C VAL A 34 5.45 -11.49 33.38
N ALA A 35 6.19 -12.11 32.48
CA ALA A 35 6.13 -11.76 31.07
C ALA A 35 4.72 -12.10 30.62
N ALA A 36 3.87 -11.08 30.49
CA ALA A 36 2.57 -11.20 29.87
C ALA A 36 2.80 -11.70 28.43
N SER A 37 2.70 -13.01 28.24
CA SER A 37 2.49 -13.59 26.92
C SER A 37 1.10 -13.16 26.49
N THR A 38 1.00 -12.04 25.79
CA THR A 38 -0.21 -11.65 25.08
C THR A 38 -0.45 -12.71 24.02
N THR A 39 -1.24 -13.72 24.37
CA THR A 39 -1.95 -14.55 23.42
C THR A 39 -2.90 -13.60 22.69
N ASP A 40 -2.43 -13.00 21.59
CA ASP A 40 -3.28 -12.22 20.67
C ASP A 40 -4.35 -13.17 20.13
N ASP A 41 -5.54 -13.11 20.73
CA ASP A 41 -6.70 -13.83 20.21
C ASP A 41 -7.07 -13.21 18.86
N PRO A 42 -7.02 -14.00 17.76
CA PRO A 42 -7.36 -13.51 16.43
C PRO A 42 -8.76 -12.87 16.35
N MET A 43 -9.70 -13.33 17.16
CA MET A 43 -11.06 -12.77 17.22
C MET A 43 -11.08 -11.37 17.83
N HIS A 44 -10.28 -11.12 18.87
CA HIS A 44 -10.15 -9.80 19.46
C HIS A 44 -9.53 -8.80 18.47
N SER A 45 -8.46 -9.19 17.77
CA SER A 45 -7.84 -8.35 16.74
C SER A 45 -8.79 -8.01 15.59
N TRP A 46 -9.61 -8.98 15.16
CA TRP A 46 -10.61 -8.78 14.12
C TRP A 46 -11.70 -7.78 14.53
N TRP A 47 -12.26 -7.93 15.74
CA TRP A 47 -13.27 -7.00 16.25
C TRP A 47 -12.73 -5.58 16.45
N GLU A 48 -11.47 -5.44 16.87
CA GLU A 48 -10.81 -4.14 16.97
C GLU A 48 -10.67 -3.46 15.60
N SER A 49 -10.30 -4.21 14.56
CA SER A 49 -10.23 -3.70 13.18
C SER A 49 -11.61 -3.20 12.71
N ILE A 50 -12.67 -3.99 12.91
CA ILE A 50 -14.04 -3.58 12.55
C ILE A 50 -14.48 -2.33 13.31
N SER A 51 -14.27 -2.32 14.63
CA SER A 51 -14.67 -1.19 15.48
C SER A 51 -13.93 0.10 15.08
N LYS A 52 -12.64 -0.02 14.74
CA LYS A 52 -11.84 1.09 14.24
C LYS A 52 -12.32 1.59 12.88
N ALA A 53 -12.63 0.68 11.95
CA ALA A 53 -13.15 1.04 10.64
C ALA A 53 -14.52 1.73 10.73
N ARG A 54 -15.42 1.24 11.60
CA ARG A 54 -16.70 1.89 11.91
C ARG A 54 -16.52 3.32 12.41
N SER A 55 -15.67 3.50 13.43
CA SER A 55 -15.36 4.81 13.98
C SER A 55 -14.83 5.77 12.90
N ARG A 56 -13.92 5.29 12.03
CA ARG A 56 -13.42 6.10 10.90
C ARG A 56 -14.51 6.46 9.91
N ILE A 57 -15.42 5.55 9.56
CA ILE A 57 -16.53 5.84 8.63
C ILE A 57 -17.50 6.86 9.24
N HIS A 58 -17.85 6.74 10.53
CA HIS A 58 -18.69 7.75 11.18
C HIS A 58 -18.02 9.13 11.25
N SER A 59 -16.71 9.18 11.54
CA SER A 59 -15.97 10.45 11.49
C SER A 59 -15.93 11.03 10.06
N LEU A 60 -15.80 10.19 9.03
CA LEU A 60 -15.89 10.61 7.62
C LEU A 60 -17.28 11.18 7.30
N SER A 61 -18.34 10.52 7.77
CA SER A 61 -19.72 10.97 7.58
C SER A 61 -19.98 12.34 8.20
N SER A 62 -19.30 12.68 9.30
CA SER A 62 -19.48 13.98 9.97
C SER A 62 -18.82 15.15 9.24
N ILE A 63 -17.87 14.88 8.33
CA ILE A 63 -17.09 15.90 7.61
C ILE A 63 -17.51 16.08 6.16
N LEU A 64 -18.14 15.06 5.56
CA LEU A 64 -18.64 15.10 4.19
C LEU A 64 -20.06 15.67 4.13
N ASP A 65 -20.59 15.83 2.91
CA ASP A 65 -21.95 16.30 2.68
C ASP A 65 -22.98 15.45 3.47
N PRO A 66 -23.86 16.08 4.27
CA PRO A 66 -24.88 15.39 5.04
C PRO A 66 -25.77 14.43 4.23
N SER A 67 -25.97 14.71 2.93
CA SER A 67 -26.78 13.86 2.04
C SER A 67 -26.21 12.45 1.87
N VAL A 68 -24.89 12.27 2.02
CA VAL A 68 -24.20 10.98 1.85
C VAL A 68 -24.11 10.22 3.17
N SER A 69 -24.38 10.87 4.30
CA SER A 69 -24.32 10.28 5.65
C SER A 69 -25.10 8.97 5.85
N PRO A 70 -26.34 8.79 5.35
CA PRO A 70 -27.06 7.53 5.52
C PRO A 70 -26.37 6.38 4.77
N SER A 71 -25.79 6.64 3.59
CA SER A 71 -25.05 5.62 2.83
C SER A 71 -23.80 5.19 3.58
N LEU A 72 -23.03 6.14 4.12
CA LEU A 72 -21.81 5.86 4.89
C LEU A 72 -22.11 5.11 6.19
N SER A 73 -23.20 5.47 6.87
CA SER A 73 -23.64 4.77 8.09
C SER A 73 -23.95 3.29 7.79
N SER A 74 -24.63 3.02 6.66
CA SER A 74 -24.86 1.63 6.21
C SER A 74 -23.58 0.87 5.91
N LEU A 75 -22.52 1.54 5.41
CA LEU A 75 -21.22 0.90 5.18
C LEU A 75 -20.52 0.55 6.51
N ALA A 76 -20.66 1.40 7.52
CA ALA A 76 -20.13 1.15 8.86
C ALA A 76 -20.72 -0.13 9.45
N ASP A 77 -22.02 -0.36 9.26
CA ASP A 77 -22.71 -1.53 9.81
C ASP A 77 -22.35 -2.86 9.12
N SER A 78 -21.68 -2.83 7.97
CA SER A 78 -21.26 -4.05 7.26
C SER A 78 -20.22 -4.89 8.01
N ASP A 79 -20.09 -6.17 7.61
CA ASP A 79 -19.13 -7.11 8.19
C ASP A 79 -17.67 -6.73 7.92
N ARG A 80 -17.41 -5.98 6.84
CA ARG A 80 -16.06 -5.53 6.44
C ARG A 80 -16.07 -4.04 6.09
N PRO A 81 -16.21 -3.15 7.08
CA PRO A 81 -16.52 -1.73 6.85
C PRO A 81 -15.51 -1.03 5.94
N ALA A 82 -14.21 -1.26 6.16
CA ALA A 82 -13.16 -0.63 5.37
C ALA A 82 -13.19 -1.05 3.87
N LEU A 83 -13.50 -2.32 3.58
CA LEU A 83 -13.61 -2.80 2.20
C LEU A 83 -14.91 -2.35 1.53
N SER A 84 -16.01 -2.30 2.30
CA SER A 84 -17.27 -1.72 1.84
C SER A 84 -17.09 -0.24 1.48
N LEU A 85 -16.33 0.51 2.30
CA LEU A 85 -15.96 1.89 2.01
C LEU A 85 -15.11 2.01 0.73
N LEU A 86 -14.07 1.18 0.58
CA LEU A 86 -13.21 1.15 -0.60
C LEU A 86 -13.99 0.90 -1.91
N SER A 87 -15.06 0.10 -1.82
CA SER A 87 -15.86 -0.34 -2.97
C SER A 87 -17.05 0.59 -3.26
N SER A 88 -17.31 1.59 -2.41
CA SER A 88 -18.50 2.44 -2.51
C SER A 88 -18.30 3.61 -3.50
N PRO A 89 -19.09 3.68 -4.58
CA PRO A 89 -19.04 4.81 -5.52
C PRO A 89 -19.49 6.13 -4.88
N ASP A 90 -20.48 6.09 -3.98
CA ASP A 90 -21.01 7.28 -3.32
C ASP A 90 -19.97 7.91 -2.37
N ALA A 91 -19.27 7.05 -1.61
CA ALA A 91 -18.17 7.50 -0.75
C ALA A 91 -17.04 8.10 -1.58
N TYR A 92 -16.68 7.45 -2.70
CA TYR A 92 -15.69 7.97 -3.63
C TYR A 92 -16.11 9.34 -4.19
N ALA A 93 -17.32 9.48 -4.72
CA ALA A 93 -17.80 10.73 -5.31
C ALA A 93 -17.80 11.88 -4.29
N ALA A 94 -18.22 11.62 -3.05
CA ALA A 94 -18.24 12.61 -1.98
C ALA A 94 -16.82 13.08 -1.60
N VAL A 95 -15.89 12.14 -1.40
CA VAL A 95 -14.48 12.45 -1.10
C VAL A 95 -13.83 13.16 -2.28
N CYS A 96 -14.09 12.71 -3.51
CA CYS A 96 -13.55 13.29 -4.73
C CYS A 96 -14.00 14.75 -4.91
N SER A 97 -15.30 15.02 -4.73
CA SER A 97 -15.86 16.36 -4.77
C SER A 97 -15.22 17.27 -3.72
N SER A 98 -15.02 16.75 -2.50
CA SER A 98 -14.38 17.51 -1.42
C SER A 98 -12.92 17.84 -1.73
N LEU A 99 -12.11 16.87 -2.15
CA LEU A 99 -10.69 17.08 -2.50
C LEU A 99 -10.51 17.99 -3.73
N SER A 100 -11.41 17.87 -4.70
CA SER A 100 -11.40 18.67 -5.92
C SER A 100 -11.87 20.11 -5.71
N SER A 101 -12.46 20.43 -4.56
CA SER A 101 -12.83 21.81 -4.19
C SER A 101 -11.59 22.71 -4.17
N PRO A 102 -11.63 23.93 -4.75
CA PRO A 102 -10.52 24.88 -4.74
C PRO A 102 -10.01 25.25 -3.35
N LEU A 103 -10.87 25.11 -2.32
CA LEU A 103 -10.57 25.44 -0.93
C LEU A 103 -9.99 24.26 -0.13
N SER A 104 -9.90 23.06 -0.73
CA SER A 104 -9.34 21.88 -0.07
C SER A 104 -7.81 21.86 -0.09
N GLY A 105 -7.23 21.19 0.90
CA GLY A 105 -5.80 20.95 1.02
C GLY A 105 -5.11 21.76 2.12
N SER A 106 -5.84 22.63 2.82
CA SER A 106 -5.30 23.39 3.94
C SER A 106 -4.91 22.49 5.11
N GLY A 107 -3.99 22.97 5.95
CA GLY A 107 -3.64 22.28 7.20
C GLY A 107 -4.77 22.23 8.23
N SER A 108 -5.91 22.89 7.97
CA SER A 108 -7.13 22.80 8.79
C SER A 108 -8.24 22.03 8.09
N ASP A 109 -7.98 21.44 6.92
CA ASP A 109 -8.96 20.67 6.16
C ASP A 109 -9.25 19.35 6.91
N PRO A 110 -10.50 19.15 7.39
CA PRO A 110 -10.87 17.97 8.16
C PRO A 110 -10.72 16.67 7.36
N LEU A 111 -10.85 16.72 6.02
CA LEU A 111 -10.68 15.54 5.18
C LEU A 111 -9.20 15.16 5.07
N CYS A 112 -8.29 16.14 4.99
CA CYS A 112 -6.86 15.87 5.05
C CYS A 112 -6.45 15.23 6.38
N HIS A 113 -6.98 15.74 7.50
CA HIS A 113 -6.78 15.13 8.81
C HIS A 113 -7.32 13.70 8.88
N TRP A 114 -8.53 13.48 8.36
CA TRP A 114 -9.12 12.16 8.32
C TRP A 114 -8.27 11.18 7.50
N LEU A 115 -7.77 11.57 6.33
CA LEU A 115 -6.88 10.75 5.51
C LEU A 115 -5.57 10.43 6.23
N TYR A 116 -4.95 11.44 6.85
CA TYR A 116 -3.71 11.29 7.61
C TYR A 116 -3.89 10.29 8.77
N ASP A 117 -4.90 10.52 9.61
CA ASP A 117 -5.18 9.69 10.79
C ASP A 117 -5.63 8.26 10.42
N THR A 118 -6.34 8.12 9.31
CA THR A 118 -6.75 6.81 8.79
C THR A 118 -5.56 6.03 8.27
N PHE A 119 -4.60 6.69 7.61
CA PHE A 119 -3.36 6.06 7.16
C PHE A 119 -2.46 5.63 8.32
N LEU A 120 -2.41 6.39 9.40
CA LEU A 120 -1.65 6.02 10.61
C LEU A 120 -2.26 4.85 11.39
N SER A 121 -3.47 4.41 11.03
CA SER A 121 -4.06 3.23 11.66
C SER A 121 -3.26 1.97 11.37
N SER A 122 -3.28 1.03 12.32
CA SER A 122 -2.69 -0.30 12.15
C SER A 122 -3.47 -1.20 11.19
N ASP A 123 -4.67 -0.80 10.77
CA ASP A 123 -5.55 -1.61 9.92
C ASP A 123 -5.10 -1.52 8.44
N PRO A 124 -4.72 -2.64 7.81
CA PRO A 124 -4.29 -2.64 6.42
C PRO A 124 -5.39 -2.25 5.43
N HIS A 125 -6.66 -2.58 5.70
CA HIS A 125 -7.77 -2.23 4.80
C HIS A 125 -8.07 -0.73 4.87
N LEU A 126 -7.98 -0.09 6.04
CA LEU A 126 -8.12 1.36 6.15
C LEU A 126 -6.96 2.10 5.44
N ARG A 127 -5.73 1.60 5.57
CA ARG A 127 -4.60 2.14 4.79
C ARG A 127 -4.81 1.97 3.29
N LEU A 128 -5.42 0.86 2.87
CA LEU A 128 -5.78 0.61 1.48
C LEU A 128 -6.80 1.65 0.96
N VAL A 129 -7.79 2.02 1.78
CA VAL A 129 -8.71 3.13 1.46
C VAL A 129 -7.94 4.42 1.21
N VAL A 130 -7.01 4.81 2.09
CA VAL A 130 -6.23 6.04 1.87
C VAL A 130 -5.38 5.94 0.60
N HIS A 131 -4.72 4.79 0.36
CA HIS A 131 -3.95 4.56 -0.85
C HIS A 131 -4.78 4.77 -2.13
N SER A 132 -6.05 4.35 -2.13
CA SER A 132 -6.92 4.50 -3.31
C SER A 132 -7.20 5.97 -3.70
N PHE A 133 -7.03 6.92 -2.78
CA PHE A 133 -7.17 8.36 -3.08
C PHE A 133 -5.84 9.06 -3.41
N ILE A 134 -4.70 8.37 -3.35
CA ILE A 134 -3.39 8.98 -3.62
C ILE A 134 -3.23 9.50 -5.04
N PRO A 135 -3.72 8.83 -6.10
CA PRO A 135 -3.69 9.39 -7.45
C PRO A 135 -4.41 10.75 -7.52
N LEU A 136 -5.63 10.82 -6.99
CA LEU A 136 -6.42 12.05 -6.96
C LEU A 136 -5.75 13.15 -6.14
N LEU A 137 -5.26 12.82 -4.93
CA LEU A 137 -4.58 13.78 -4.06
C LEU A 137 -3.30 14.31 -4.71
N SER A 138 -2.50 13.44 -5.32
CA SER A 138 -1.26 13.82 -6.01
C SER A 138 -1.55 14.68 -7.23
N GLY A 139 -2.55 14.31 -8.03
CA GLY A 139 -3.06 15.06 -9.18
C GLY A 139 -3.46 16.48 -8.81
N THR A 140 -4.33 16.58 -7.82
CA THR A 140 -4.85 17.85 -7.31
C THR A 140 -3.72 18.70 -6.73
N TYR A 141 -2.85 18.11 -5.89
CA TYR A 141 -1.71 18.82 -5.30
C TYR A 141 -0.76 19.40 -6.36
N LEU A 142 -0.33 18.59 -7.34
CA LEU A 142 0.60 19.02 -8.37
C LEU A 142 -0.02 20.05 -9.34
N SER A 143 -1.32 19.96 -9.63
CA SER A 143 -2.00 20.97 -10.45
C SER A 143 -2.09 22.34 -9.76
N ARG A 144 -2.28 22.36 -8.43
CA ARG A 144 -2.45 23.59 -7.66
C ARG A 144 -1.12 24.23 -7.26
N ILE A 145 -0.07 23.46 -7.06
CA ILE A 145 1.18 24.00 -6.50
C ILE A 145 1.85 25.05 -7.38
N HIS A 146 1.67 24.97 -8.70
CA HIS A 146 2.17 25.98 -9.63
C HIS A 146 1.26 27.22 -9.70
N SER A 147 -0.05 27.04 -9.48
CA SER A 147 -1.06 28.11 -9.50
C SER A 147 -1.03 29.03 -8.27
N LEU A 148 -0.40 28.59 -7.18
CA LEU A 148 -0.23 29.38 -5.95
C LEU A 148 0.86 30.46 -6.06
N SER A 149 1.60 30.51 -7.18
CA SER A 149 2.78 31.36 -7.35
C SER A 149 2.45 32.82 -7.74
N SER A 150 1.17 33.18 -7.92
CA SER A 150 0.75 34.52 -8.34
C SER A 150 -0.24 35.13 -7.34
N ASP A 151 0.26 35.95 -6.40
CA ASP A 151 -0.40 37.07 -5.68
C ASP A 151 -1.87 36.95 -5.23
N SER A 152 -2.38 35.73 -5.12
CA SER A 152 -3.70 35.28 -4.68
C SER A 152 -3.88 35.10 -3.16
N PRO A 153 -4.15 36.09 -2.29
CA PRO A 153 -4.39 35.83 -0.85
C PRO A 153 -5.65 34.99 -0.57
N SER A 154 -6.37 34.54 -1.60
CA SER A 154 -7.63 33.80 -1.51
C SER A 154 -7.49 32.27 -1.61
N LEU A 155 -6.33 31.74 -2.01
CA LEU A 155 -6.13 30.29 -2.14
C LEU A 155 -5.60 29.69 -0.81
N PRO A 156 -6.15 28.56 -0.35
CA PRO A 156 -5.71 27.89 0.86
C PRO A 156 -4.26 27.38 0.74
N SER A 157 -3.59 27.20 1.88
CA SER A 157 -2.34 26.43 1.91
C SER A 157 -2.58 24.99 1.43
N LEU A 158 -1.55 24.29 0.93
CA LEU A 158 -1.63 22.87 0.58
C LEU A 158 -1.04 21.96 1.68
N ALA A 159 -0.89 22.50 2.90
CA ALA A 159 -0.22 21.83 4.01
C ALA A 159 -0.90 20.51 4.43
N GLY A 160 -2.23 20.41 4.27
CA GLY A 160 -2.99 19.18 4.54
C GLY A 160 -2.66 18.07 3.54
N PHE A 161 -2.60 18.39 2.24
CA PHE A 161 -2.17 17.43 1.22
C PHE A 161 -0.72 17.00 1.43
N GLU A 162 0.16 17.96 1.75
CA GLU A 162 1.56 17.70 2.05
C GLU A 162 1.73 16.80 3.28
N ALA A 163 0.93 16.99 4.32
CA ALA A 163 0.95 16.16 5.51
C ALA A 163 0.62 14.68 5.20
N VAL A 164 -0.41 14.44 4.37
CA VAL A 164 -0.77 13.09 3.94
C VAL A 164 0.38 12.47 3.12
N LEU A 165 0.86 13.16 2.08
CA LEU A 165 1.96 12.66 1.23
C LEU A 165 3.24 12.39 2.05
N LEU A 166 3.55 13.26 3.00
CA LEU A 166 4.70 13.11 3.88
C LEU A 166 4.54 11.94 4.85
N ALA A 167 3.32 11.64 5.30
CA ALA A 167 3.04 10.46 6.12
C ALA A 167 3.36 9.17 5.34
N LEU A 168 2.91 9.07 4.09
CA LEU A 168 3.21 7.93 3.22
C LEU A 168 4.72 7.79 2.97
N TYR A 169 5.37 8.89 2.62
CA TYR A 169 6.83 8.92 2.44
C TYR A 169 7.58 8.49 3.71
N SER A 170 7.15 8.97 4.87
CA SER A 170 7.77 8.64 6.16
C SER A 170 7.58 7.17 6.52
N ALA A 171 6.40 6.59 6.23
CA ALA A 171 6.14 5.18 6.42
C ALA A 171 7.06 4.30 5.54
N GLU A 172 7.20 4.64 4.26
CA GLU A 172 8.11 3.94 3.35
C GLU A 172 9.57 4.11 3.78
N THR A 173 9.98 5.30 4.18
CA THR A 173 11.34 5.57 4.67
C THR A 173 11.68 4.72 5.89
N LYS A 174 10.74 4.62 6.85
CA LYS A 174 10.87 3.74 8.02
C LYS A 174 10.95 2.26 7.61
N ALA A 175 10.10 1.82 6.68
CA ALA A 175 10.09 0.45 6.19
C ALA A 175 11.43 0.06 5.50
N ARG A 176 12.05 1.00 4.78
CA ARG A 176 13.35 0.78 4.14
C ARG A 176 14.51 0.79 5.13
N ALA A 177 14.38 1.42 6.30
CA ALA A 177 15.40 1.46 7.34
C ALA A 177 16.81 1.85 6.82
N GLY A 178 16.86 2.86 5.94
CA GLY A 178 18.11 3.34 5.32
C GLY A 178 18.70 2.43 4.22
N LYS A 179 17.99 1.38 3.81
CA LYS A 179 18.43 0.48 2.74
C LYS A 179 17.86 0.90 1.38
N PRO A 180 18.60 0.67 0.29
CA PRO A 180 18.06 0.83 -1.07
C PRO A 180 17.03 -0.26 -1.39
N LEU A 181 16.13 0.02 -2.32
CA LEU A 181 15.29 -1.01 -2.93
C LEU A 181 16.10 -1.69 -4.03
N VAL A 182 16.30 -3.00 -3.90
CA VAL A 182 17.10 -3.80 -4.82
C VAL A 182 16.28 -4.95 -5.41
N VAL A 183 16.64 -5.36 -6.63
CA VAL A 183 16.05 -6.50 -7.33
C VAL A 183 17.15 -7.45 -7.79
N SER A 184 16.93 -8.75 -7.65
CA SER A 184 17.82 -9.75 -8.26
C SER A 184 17.49 -9.84 -9.75
N VAL A 185 18.46 -9.58 -10.60
CA VAL A 185 18.31 -9.69 -12.05
C VAL A 185 18.45 -11.17 -12.42
N PRO A 186 17.41 -11.79 -13.03
CA PRO A 186 17.49 -13.19 -13.45
C PRO A 186 18.57 -13.38 -14.53
N ASP A 187 19.31 -14.49 -14.42
CA ASP A 187 20.31 -14.89 -15.41
C ASP A 187 19.97 -16.28 -15.95
N LEU A 188 19.82 -16.39 -17.28
CA LEU A 188 19.52 -17.66 -17.96
C LEU A 188 20.70 -18.64 -17.95
N SER A 189 21.91 -18.18 -17.63
CA SER A 189 23.08 -19.05 -17.43
C SER A 189 22.97 -19.89 -16.15
N GLN A 190 22.06 -19.51 -15.24
CA GLN A 190 21.84 -20.17 -13.97
C GLN A 190 20.52 -20.94 -13.95
N PRO A 191 20.45 -22.08 -13.24
CA PRO A 191 19.18 -22.76 -13.02
C PRO A 191 18.22 -21.87 -12.22
N SER A 192 16.94 -21.93 -12.58
CA SER A 192 15.85 -21.20 -11.96
C SER A 192 14.64 -22.13 -11.77
N LEU A 193 13.58 -21.63 -11.12
CA LEU A 193 12.34 -22.39 -10.91
C LEU A 193 11.71 -22.91 -12.22
N TYR A 194 11.91 -22.19 -13.33
CA TYR A 194 11.26 -22.47 -14.62
C TYR A 194 12.21 -22.96 -15.71
N HIS A 195 13.52 -22.85 -15.51
CA HIS A 195 14.50 -23.15 -16.55
C HIS A 195 15.77 -23.75 -15.94
N ALA A 196 16.30 -24.80 -16.56
CA ALA A 196 17.64 -25.30 -16.29
C ALA A 196 18.47 -25.21 -17.57
N PRO A 197 19.64 -24.54 -17.54
CA PRO A 197 20.49 -24.41 -18.73
C PRO A 197 20.98 -25.80 -19.18
N LEU A 198 20.96 -26.03 -20.49
CA LEU A 198 21.34 -27.32 -21.10
C LEU A 198 22.80 -27.69 -20.82
N ASN A 199 23.68 -26.69 -20.77
CA ASN A 199 25.08 -26.87 -20.44
C ASN A 199 25.27 -26.68 -18.94
N LYS A 200 25.40 -27.79 -18.21
CA LYS A 200 25.90 -27.73 -16.83
C LYS A 200 27.28 -27.05 -16.87
N PRO A 201 27.56 -26.04 -16.03
CA PRO A 201 28.92 -25.55 -15.89
C PRO A 201 29.80 -26.74 -15.52
N ASN A 202 30.74 -27.06 -16.40
CA ASN A 202 31.57 -28.25 -16.32
C ASN A 202 32.30 -28.25 -14.97
N SER A 203 31.96 -29.16 -14.07
CA SER A 203 32.52 -29.27 -12.72
C SER A 203 33.95 -29.84 -12.72
N GLN A 204 34.73 -29.63 -13.78
CA GLN A 204 36.03 -30.28 -14.02
C GLN A 204 37.23 -29.33 -14.15
N SER A 205 37.11 -28.05 -13.79
CA SER A 205 38.27 -27.17 -13.63
C SER A 205 38.35 -26.62 -12.20
N PRO A 206 39.34 -27.05 -11.37
CA PRO A 206 39.46 -26.63 -9.97
C PRO A 206 39.87 -25.16 -9.76
N THR A 207 40.08 -24.38 -10.82
CA THR A 207 40.76 -23.07 -10.71
C THR A 207 39.88 -21.85 -10.90
N HIS A 208 38.63 -21.94 -11.36
CA HIS A 208 37.75 -20.76 -11.48
C HIS A 208 36.25 -21.14 -11.49
N ALA A 209 35.79 -21.90 -10.50
CA ALA A 209 34.34 -22.00 -10.23
C ALA A 209 33.87 -20.71 -9.56
N THR A 210 33.85 -19.61 -10.31
CA THR A 210 33.11 -18.42 -9.91
C THR A 210 31.64 -18.80 -9.99
N GLN A 211 31.06 -19.22 -8.84
CA GLN A 211 29.62 -19.16 -8.67
C GLN A 211 29.23 -17.73 -9.06
N SER A 212 28.61 -17.57 -10.24
CA SER A 212 28.22 -16.25 -10.73
C SER A 212 27.25 -15.69 -9.72
N ARG A 213 27.70 -14.72 -8.92
CA ARG A 213 26.84 -14.08 -7.93
C ARG A 213 25.65 -13.49 -8.70
N PRO A 214 24.42 -13.67 -8.20
CA PRO A 214 23.25 -13.08 -8.82
C PRO A 214 23.50 -11.57 -8.96
N SER A 215 23.34 -11.06 -10.17
CA SER A 215 23.45 -9.63 -10.44
C SER A 215 22.32 -8.92 -9.69
N VAL A 216 22.66 -7.95 -8.84
CA VAL A 216 21.68 -7.18 -8.07
C VAL A 216 21.56 -5.79 -8.67
N GLY A 217 20.38 -5.45 -9.17
CA GLY A 217 20.03 -4.11 -9.62
C GLY A 217 19.48 -3.26 -8.47
N VAL A 218 19.79 -1.97 -8.47
CA VAL A 218 19.18 -0.99 -7.53
C VAL A 218 18.00 -0.33 -8.24
N LEU A 219 16.79 -0.56 -7.75
CA LEU A 219 15.56 0.06 -8.29
C LEU A 219 15.38 1.48 -7.76
N SER A 220 15.67 1.71 -6.47
CA SER A 220 15.68 3.05 -5.91
C SER A 220 16.70 3.17 -4.77
N PRO A 221 17.33 4.35 -4.63
CA PRO A 221 18.29 4.60 -3.57
C PRO A 221 17.62 4.60 -2.18
N PRO A 222 18.42 4.59 -1.09
CA PRO A 222 17.90 4.80 0.24
C PRO A 222 17.12 6.11 0.34
N LEU A 223 16.01 6.09 1.08
CA LEU A 223 15.21 7.29 1.34
C LEU A 223 15.74 8.00 2.59
N GLU A 224 15.81 9.33 2.51
CA GLU A 224 16.20 10.20 3.62
C GLU A 224 14.95 10.75 4.31
N PRO A 225 14.82 10.71 5.65
CA PRO A 225 13.68 11.27 6.37
C PRO A 225 13.44 12.75 6.02
N GLN A 226 12.18 13.13 5.81
CA GLN A 226 11.79 14.50 5.52
C GLN A 226 10.77 14.98 6.57
N ILE A 227 10.92 16.22 7.03
CA ILE A 227 10.03 16.85 8.04
C ILE A 227 9.00 17.77 7.38
N ALA A 228 9.25 18.20 6.14
CA ALA A 228 8.36 19.04 5.36
C ALA A 228 8.58 18.81 3.86
N VAL A 229 7.58 19.16 3.05
CA VAL A 229 7.65 19.04 1.58
C VAL A 229 8.37 20.26 1.00
N LYS A 230 9.65 20.10 0.70
CA LYS A 230 10.47 21.14 0.02
C LYS A 230 10.39 20.97 -1.49
N SER A 231 10.51 22.06 -2.25
CA SER A 231 10.47 22.04 -3.72
C SER A 231 11.43 21.01 -4.34
N THR A 232 12.66 20.93 -3.83
CA THR A 232 13.71 20.00 -4.33
C THR A 232 13.43 18.53 -4.04
N LYS A 233 12.60 18.22 -3.04
CA LYS A 233 12.26 16.85 -2.64
C LYS A 233 10.82 16.46 -2.99
N ARG A 234 10.00 17.41 -3.43
CA ARG A 234 8.57 17.23 -3.73
C ARG A 234 8.31 16.09 -4.70
N ALA A 235 9.00 16.08 -5.84
CA ALA A 235 8.84 15.03 -6.84
C ALA A 235 9.17 13.64 -6.28
N CYS A 236 10.21 13.53 -5.44
CA CYS A 236 10.55 12.28 -4.76
C CYS A 236 9.47 11.85 -3.75
N ILE A 237 8.97 12.79 -2.94
CA ILE A 237 7.91 12.52 -1.95
C ILE A 237 6.64 12.03 -2.64
N VAL A 238 6.17 12.74 -3.67
CA VAL A 238 4.99 12.36 -4.45
C VAL A 238 5.24 11.03 -5.18
N GLY A 239 6.43 10.84 -5.77
CA GLY A 239 6.79 9.60 -6.45
C GLY A 239 6.76 8.38 -5.53
N VAL A 240 7.26 8.51 -4.29
CA VAL A 240 7.19 7.44 -3.28
C VAL A 240 5.75 7.17 -2.85
N ALA A 241 4.91 8.20 -2.71
CA ALA A 241 3.50 8.02 -2.43
C ALA A 241 2.80 7.23 -3.57
N LEU A 242 3.10 7.56 -4.83
CA LEU A 242 2.59 6.83 -6.00
C LEU A 242 3.15 5.40 -6.09
N ASP A 243 4.41 5.17 -5.72
CA ASP A 243 4.99 3.81 -5.60
C ASP A 243 4.25 2.98 -4.54
N SER A 244 3.90 3.58 -3.39
CA SER A 244 3.13 2.89 -2.36
C SER A 244 1.71 2.51 -2.82
N TYR A 245 1.08 3.34 -3.65
CA TYR A 245 -0.16 3.02 -4.35
C TYR A 245 0.05 1.87 -5.35
N TYR A 246 1.10 1.94 -6.17
CA TYR A 246 1.43 0.92 -7.18
C TYR A 246 1.66 -0.47 -6.55
N LYS A 247 2.29 -0.55 -5.38
CA LYS A 247 2.44 -1.82 -4.62
C LYS A 247 1.11 -2.51 -4.29
N GLN A 248 0.01 -1.76 -4.28
CA GLN A 248 -1.33 -2.26 -3.98
C GLN A 248 -2.25 -2.28 -5.22
N ILE A 249 -1.73 -2.04 -6.43
CA ILE A 249 -2.51 -1.82 -7.65
C ILE A 249 -3.52 -2.94 -7.96
N SER A 250 -3.21 -4.19 -7.60
CA SER A 250 -4.11 -5.33 -7.81
C SER A 250 -5.38 -5.25 -6.96
N GLN A 251 -5.28 -4.64 -5.78
CA GLN A 251 -6.39 -4.48 -4.83
C GLN A 251 -7.15 -3.16 -5.03
N MET A 252 -6.65 -2.27 -5.90
CA MET A 252 -7.26 -0.96 -6.12
C MET A 252 -8.54 -1.05 -6.95
N PRO A 253 -9.60 -0.32 -6.57
CA PRO A 253 -10.83 -0.25 -7.33
C PRO A 253 -10.60 0.44 -8.69
N ALA A 254 -11.52 0.20 -9.63
CA ALA A 254 -11.40 0.71 -11.00
C ALA A 254 -11.35 2.25 -11.07
N TRP A 255 -12.12 2.94 -10.23
CA TRP A 255 -12.14 4.41 -10.18
C TRP A 255 -10.77 5.00 -9.83
N SER A 256 -10.03 4.37 -8.91
CA SER A 256 -8.72 4.85 -8.46
C SER A 256 -7.67 4.69 -9.57
N LYS A 257 -7.75 3.58 -10.31
CA LYS A 257 -6.92 3.33 -11.49
C LYS A 257 -7.24 4.32 -12.61
N HIS A 258 -8.52 4.63 -12.80
CA HIS A 258 -8.95 5.62 -13.78
C HIS A 258 -8.40 7.01 -13.46
N ASP A 259 -8.52 7.48 -12.21
CA ASP A 259 -7.94 8.74 -11.75
C ASP A 259 -6.42 8.78 -11.99
N PHE A 260 -5.71 7.69 -11.67
CA PHE A 260 -4.28 7.59 -11.94
C PHE A 260 -3.95 7.76 -13.42
N CYS A 261 -4.69 7.11 -14.32
CA CYS A 261 -4.51 7.27 -15.75
C CYS A 261 -4.78 8.70 -16.22
N LEU A 262 -5.86 9.34 -15.74
CA LEU A 262 -6.21 10.71 -16.10
C LEU A 262 -5.11 11.70 -15.69
N PHE A 263 -4.64 11.62 -14.44
CA PHE A 263 -3.59 12.52 -13.96
C PHE A 263 -2.24 12.22 -14.62
N ALA A 264 -1.88 10.96 -14.84
CA ALA A 264 -0.66 10.60 -15.54
C ALA A 264 -0.65 11.13 -16.98
N ALA A 265 -1.77 11.00 -17.71
CA ALA A 265 -1.93 11.57 -19.04
C ALA A 265 -1.82 13.10 -19.02
N SER A 266 -2.46 13.75 -18.05
CA SER A 266 -2.34 15.21 -17.87
C SER A 266 -0.90 15.65 -17.60
N TRP A 267 -0.15 14.95 -16.74
CA TRP A 267 1.24 15.32 -16.44
C TRP A 267 2.18 15.08 -17.62
N ALA A 268 1.95 14.02 -18.40
CA ALA A 268 2.74 13.74 -19.59
C ALA A 268 2.40 14.67 -20.77
N GLY A 269 1.15 15.14 -20.85
CA GLY A 269 0.63 15.93 -21.96
C GLY A 269 0.86 17.45 -21.87
N GLN A 270 1.06 17.99 -20.66
CA GLN A 270 1.16 19.45 -20.43
C GLN A 270 2.22 20.19 -21.27
N ASP A 271 3.27 19.49 -21.72
CA ASP A 271 4.32 20.05 -22.59
C ASP A 271 4.50 19.28 -23.92
N CYS A 272 3.60 18.34 -24.28
CA CYS A 272 3.71 17.60 -25.54
C CYS A 272 2.88 18.25 -26.64
N SER A 273 3.55 18.74 -27.68
CA SER A 273 2.93 19.17 -28.95
C SER A 273 2.14 18.05 -29.65
N CYS A 274 2.30 16.81 -29.18
CA CYS A 274 1.61 15.61 -29.65
C CYS A 274 0.22 15.38 -29.06
N GLN A 275 -0.20 16.13 -28.03
CA GLN A 275 -1.45 15.84 -27.28
C GLN A 275 -2.71 15.88 -28.17
N HIS A 276 -2.69 16.65 -29.26
CA HIS A 276 -3.81 16.76 -30.21
C HIS A 276 -3.63 15.97 -31.50
N GLN A 277 -2.51 15.24 -31.69
CA GLN A 277 -2.22 14.53 -32.94
C GLN A 277 -2.78 13.11 -33.01
N LEU A 278 -3.30 12.57 -31.91
CA LEU A 278 -3.83 11.20 -31.84
C LEU A 278 -5.37 11.16 -31.88
N ASP A 279 -6.02 12.33 -31.92
CA ASP A 279 -7.48 12.46 -31.99
C ASP A 279 -7.99 12.73 -33.43
N ASP A 280 -7.10 12.74 -34.43
CA ASP A 280 -7.38 12.75 -35.88
C ASP A 280 -7.10 11.37 -36.51
#